data_AF-A0A0N7L5W4-F1
#
_entry.id   AF-A0A0N7L5W4-F1
#
_cell.length_a   1.000
_cell.length_b   1.000
_cell.length_c   1.000
_cell.angle_alpha   90.00
_cell.angle_beta   90.00
_cell.angle_gamma   90.00
#
_symmetry.space_group_name_H-M   'P 1'
#
loop_
_entity.id
_entity.type
_entity.pdbx_description
1 polymer ?
#
loop_
_entity_poly.entity_id
_entity_poly.type
_entity_poly.pdbx_seq_one_letter_code
_entity_poly.pdbx_strand_id
1 'polypeptide(L)'
;MITVVEEATLYVLASNHPAVPEGVSYPREQGFCAQAILDTNPLVSRHVMADVRFSAMTIVRAMGINFYCGFPLVGPDGKTVIGVMCCVDQQARDLTQSQYDLMKSLACTASRVVRRAAEQRAVRESSTDE
;
A
#
# COMPACT_ATOMS: atom_id res chain seq x y z
N MET A 1 -0.79 -0.73 6.91
CA MET A 1 0.50 -0.25 6.36
C MET A 1 0.23 0.83 5.33
N ILE A 2 1.11 1.82 5.24
CA ILE A 2 1.12 2.83 4.17
C ILE A 2 2.40 2.59 3.35
N THR A 3 2.25 2.26 2.07
CA THR A 3 3.37 1.93 1.18
C THR A 3 3.35 2.84 -0.04
N VAL A 4 4.49 3.46 -0.36
CA VAL A 4 4.68 4.16 -1.64
C VAL A 4 5.39 3.23 -2.63
N VAL A 5 4.99 3.31 -3.89
CA VAL A 5 5.52 2.46 -4.96
C VAL A 5 6.28 3.32 -5.96
N GLU A 6 7.57 3.05 -6.10
CA GLU A 6 8.41 3.64 -7.14
C GLU A 6 8.63 2.63 -8.29
N GLU A 7 9.50 2.96 -9.24
CA GLU A 7 9.74 2.16 -10.44
C GLU A 7 10.09 0.70 -10.10
N ALA A 8 11.08 0.50 -9.23
CA ALA A 8 11.62 -0.83 -8.87
C ALA A 8 11.46 -1.18 -7.38
N THR A 9 10.97 -0.25 -6.55
CA THR A 9 11.01 -0.40 -5.09
C THR A 9 9.67 -0.04 -4.43
N LEU A 10 9.33 -0.77 -3.38
CA LEU A 10 8.25 -0.46 -2.44
C LEU A 10 8.85 0.09 -1.15
N TYR A 11 8.35 1.22 -0.67
CA TYR A 11 8.78 1.83 0.59
C TYR A 11 7.64 1.82 1.61
N VAL A 12 7.85 1.18 2.75
CA VAL A 12 6.86 1.14 3.85
C VAL A 12 7.03 2.41 4.68
N LEU A 13 6.18 3.40 4.45
CA LEU A 13 6.21 4.68 5.16
C LEU A 13 5.66 4.61 6.57
N ALA A 14 4.73 3.70 6.83
CA ALA A 14 4.18 3.46 8.16
C ALA A 14 3.63 2.05 8.26
N SER A 15 3.82 1.40 9.40
CA SER A 15 3.32 0.05 9.63
C SER A 15 3.00 -0.20 11.10
N ASN A 16 1.93 -0.95 11.32
CA ASN A 16 1.59 -1.57 12.60
C ASN A 16 1.71 -3.11 12.55
N HIS A 17 2.20 -3.66 11.44
CA HIS A 17 2.35 -5.10 11.27
C HIS A 17 3.68 -5.56 11.89
N PRO A 18 3.71 -6.52 12.83
CA PRO A 18 4.90 -6.85 13.61
C PRO A 18 6.06 -7.39 12.76
N ALA A 19 5.75 -8.06 11.64
CA ALA A 19 6.76 -8.61 10.72
C ALA A 19 7.20 -7.63 9.61
N VAL A 20 6.60 -6.44 9.52
CA VAL A 20 6.91 -5.45 8.47
C VAL A 20 7.10 -4.10 9.15
N PRO A 21 8.31 -3.76 9.61
CA PRO A 21 8.54 -2.51 10.31
C PRO A 21 8.44 -1.30 9.36
N GLU A 22 8.31 -0.10 9.93
CA GLU A 22 8.39 1.15 9.16
C GLU A 22 9.82 1.40 8.65
N GLY A 23 9.94 2.07 7.49
CA GLY A 23 11.21 2.49 6.91
C GLY A 23 11.92 1.43 6.08
N VAL A 24 11.38 0.21 6.01
CA VAL A 24 11.93 -0.85 5.15
C VAL A 24 11.49 -0.69 3.70
N SER A 25 12.26 -1.29 2.80
CA SER A 25 11.94 -1.38 1.39
C SER A 25 12.09 -2.80 0.84
N TYR A 26 11.38 -3.07 -0.25
CA TYR A 26 11.38 -4.35 -0.95
C TYR A 26 11.38 -4.12 -2.47
N PRO A 27 11.92 -5.04 -3.28
CA PRO A 27 11.73 -5.01 -4.72
C PRO A 27 10.24 -4.98 -5.08
N ARG A 28 9.87 -4.17 -6.07
CA ARG A 28 8.47 -3.93 -6.44
C ARG A 28 7.72 -5.20 -6.76
N GLU A 29 8.31 -6.09 -7.54
CA GLU A 29 7.67 -7.36 -7.91
C GLU A 29 7.33 -8.28 -6.72
N GLN A 30 7.91 -8.06 -5.53
CA GLN A 30 7.72 -8.93 -4.37
C GLN A 30 6.50 -8.55 -3.51
N GLY A 31 5.91 -7.38 -3.71
CA GLY A 31 4.81 -6.90 -2.86
C GLY A 31 3.46 -6.82 -3.57
N PHE A 32 2.39 -7.11 -2.83
CA PHE A 32 1.01 -6.98 -3.31
C PHE A 32 0.68 -5.57 -3.84
N CYS A 33 1.32 -4.55 -3.24
CA CYS A 33 1.12 -3.15 -3.59
C CYS A 33 1.42 -2.87 -5.07
N ALA A 34 2.33 -3.63 -5.71
CA ALA A 34 2.61 -3.47 -7.13
C ALA A 34 1.41 -3.77 -8.04
N GLN A 35 0.52 -4.68 -7.61
CA GLN A 35 -0.73 -4.97 -8.32
C GLN A 35 -1.82 -3.93 -7.98
N ALA A 36 -1.89 -3.51 -6.71
CA ALA A 36 -2.91 -2.56 -6.26
C ALA A 36 -2.76 -1.15 -6.83
N ILE A 37 -1.56 -0.74 -7.28
CA ILE A 37 -1.38 0.57 -7.91
C ILE A 37 -1.82 0.64 -9.39
N LEU A 38 -2.18 -0.49 -10.00
CA LEU A 38 -2.56 -0.54 -11.41
C LEU A 38 -3.97 -0.01 -11.67
N ASP A 39 -4.76 0.20 -10.61
CA ASP A 39 -6.12 0.75 -10.67
C ASP A 39 -6.33 1.72 -9.50
N THR A 40 -7.22 2.68 -9.68
CA THR A 40 -7.68 3.60 -8.63
C THR A 40 -8.74 2.96 -7.71
N ASN A 41 -9.25 1.78 -8.07
CA ASN A 41 -10.17 1.01 -7.25
C ASN A 41 -9.46 0.17 -6.18
N PRO A 42 -10.05 -0.01 -4.99
CA PRO A 42 -9.53 -0.92 -3.98
C PRO A 42 -9.41 -2.36 -4.48
N LEU A 43 -8.28 -2.99 -4.15
CA LEU A 43 -7.98 -4.38 -4.47
C LEU A 43 -8.15 -5.24 -3.22
N VAL A 44 -9.11 -6.15 -3.24
CA VAL A 44 -9.40 -7.05 -2.12
C VAL A 44 -9.27 -8.51 -2.58
N SER A 45 -8.53 -9.29 -1.80
CA SER A 45 -8.41 -10.74 -1.95
C SER A 45 -8.73 -11.41 -0.62
N ARG A 46 -9.89 -12.06 -0.57
CA ARG A 46 -10.44 -12.73 0.62
C ARG A 46 -9.67 -14.01 0.96
N HIS A 47 -9.13 -14.66 -0.07
CA HIS A 47 -8.41 -15.94 -0.03
C HIS A 47 -7.18 -15.85 -0.92
N VAL A 48 -6.13 -15.19 -0.42
CA VAL A 48 -4.90 -14.92 -1.19
C VAL A 48 -4.25 -16.20 -1.71
N MET A 49 -4.29 -17.31 -0.94
CA MET A 49 -3.71 -18.58 -1.38
C MET A 49 -4.45 -19.22 -2.56
N ALA A 50 -5.72 -18.86 -2.79
CA ALA A 50 -6.53 -19.32 -3.92
C ALA A 50 -6.58 -18.30 -5.06
N ASP A 51 -6.05 -17.10 -4.86
CA ASP A 51 -6.06 -16.02 -5.84
C ASP A 51 -4.87 -16.14 -6.79
N VAL A 52 -5.14 -16.42 -8.07
CA VAL A 52 -4.09 -16.62 -9.10
C VAL A 52 -3.13 -15.42 -9.24
N ARG A 53 -3.56 -14.21 -8.85
CA ARG A 53 -2.73 -13.01 -8.89
C ARG A 53 -1.61 -13.04 -7.86
N PHE A 54 -1.77 -13.81 -6.78
CA PHE A 54 -0.90 -13.75 -5.61
C PHE A 54 -0.40 -15.10 -5.13
N SER A 55 -1.09 -16.20 -5.42
CA SER A 55 -0.81 -17.54 -4.87
C SER A 55 0.59 -18.08 -5.20
N ALA A 56 1.21 -17.58 -6.28
CA ALA A 56 2.57 -17.90 -6.68
C ALA A 56 3.64 -17.05 -6.00
N MET A 57 3.28 -15.98 -5.26
CA MET A 57 4.25 -15.10 -4.61
C MET A 57 4.90 -15.80 -3.42
N THR A 58 6.23 -15.74 -3.34
CA THR A 58 6.99 -16.35 -2.23
C THR A 58 6.55 -15.83 -0.86
N ILE A 59 6.22 -14.53 -0.75
CA ILE A 59 5.80 -13.91 0.52
C ILE A 59 4.48 -14.49 1.06
N VAL A 60 3.57 -14.93 0.18
CA VAL A 60 2.31 -15.57 0.56
C VAL A 60 2.58 -16.83 1.37
N ARG A 61 3.51 -17.67 0.89
CA ARG A 61 3.88 -18.92 1.56
C ARG A 61 4.75 -18.66 2.79
N ALA A 62 5.72 -17.75 2.69
CA ALA A 62 6.67 -17.46 3.76
C ALA A 62 5.99 -16.88 5.02
N MET A 63 4.98 -16.01 4.84
CA MET A 63 4.26 -15.38 5.94
C MET A 63 2.90 -16.01 6.24
N GLY A 64 2.46 -16.99 5.44
CA GLY A 64 1.15 -17.62 5.55
C GLY A 64 -0.01 -16.66 5.27
N ILE A 65 0.18 -15.66 4.41
CA ILE A 65 -0.84 -14.63 4.12
C ILE A 65 -2.01 -15.27 3.37
N ASN A 66 -3.22 -15.08 3.89
CA ASN A 66 -4.44 -15.57 3.25
C ASN A 66 -5.50 -14.48 3.03
N PHE A 67 -5.25 -13.25 3.49
CA PHE A 67 -6.08 -12.10 3.21
C PHE A 67 -5.21 -10.90 2.83
N TYR A 68 -5.68 -10.13 1.86
CA TYR A 68 -5.10 -8.85 1.49
C TYR A 68 -6.22 -7.86 1.14
N CYS A 69 -6.10 -6.63 1.62
CA CYS A 69 -6.81 -5.50 1.05
C CYS A 69 -5.86 -4.31 0.86
N GLY A 70 -5.93 -3.68 -0.31
CA GLY A 70 -5.14 -2.51 -0.67
C GLY A 70 -6.07 -1.41 -1.19
N PHE A 71 -5.98 -0.23 -0.58
CA PHE A 71 -6.72 0.95 -0.96
C PHE A 71 -5.75 1.98 -1.55
N PRO A 72 -5.89 2.33 -2.83
CA PRO A 72 -4.99 3.23 -3.54
C PRO A 72 -4.79 4.59 -2.84
N LEU A 73 -3.53 5.05 -2.80
CA LEU A 73 -3.19 6.42 -2.47
C LEU A 73 -3.08 7.22 -3.76
N VAL A 74 -3.97 8.18 -3.95
CA VAL A 74 -4.12 8.86 -5.24
C VAL A 74 -3.41 10.22 -5.21
N GLY A 75 -2.69 10.49 -6.29
CA GLY A 75 -1.99 11.74 -6.55
C GLY A 75 -2.95 12.93 -6.73
N PRO A 76 -2.39 14.15 -6.87
CA PRO A 76 -3.16 15.38 -7.01
C PRO A 76 -4.06 15.42 -8.25
N ASP A 77 -3.69 14.70 -9.30
CA ASP A 77 -4.46 14.60 -10.55
C ASP A 77 -5.71 13.72 -10.45
N GLY A 78 -5.89 13.02 -9.32
CA GLY A 78 -7.00 12.08 -9.10
C GLY A 78 -6.91 10.80 -9.92
N LYS A 79 -5.80 10.55 -10.62
CA LYS A 79 -5.64 9.43 -11.56
C LYS A 79 -4.40 8.60 -11.26
N THR A 80 -3.29 9.25 -10.94
CA THR A 80 -2.03 8.57 -10.63
C THR A 80 -2.11 7.94 -9.26
N VAL A 81 -1.81 6.65 -9.15
CA VAL A 81 -1.70 5.97 -7.84
C VAL A 81 -0.24 5.96 -7.44
N ILE A 82 0.08 6.58 -6.31
CA ILE A 82 1.45 6.74 -5.80
C ILE A 82 1.81 5.68 -4.74
N GLY A 83 0.81 4.95 -4.25
CA GLY A 83 0.99 4.05 -3.13
C GLY A 83 -0.31 3.35 -2.73
N VAL A 84 -0.27 2.66 -1.60
CA VAL A 84 -1.39 1.86 -1.11
C VAL A 84 -1.44 1.92 0.42
N MET A 85 -2.64 2.15 0.95
CA MET A 85 -2.98 1.83 2.34
C MET A 85 -3.47 0.38 2.37
N CYS A 86 -2.68 -0.53 2.95
CA CYS A 86 -2.96 -1.97 2.86
C CYS A 86 -2.94 -2.69 4.22
N CYS A 87 -3.68 -3.80 4.25
CA CYS A 87 -3.71 -4.76 5.35
C CYS A 87 -3.48 -6.16 4.78
N VAL A 88 -2.80 -6.98 5.57
CA VAL A 88 -2.60 -8.42 5.32
C VAL A 88 -3.00 -9.17 6.58
N ASP A 89 -3.48 -10.40 6.40
CA ASP A 89 -3.75 -11.31 7.51
C ASP A 89 -3.46 -12.76 7.09
N GLN A 90 -3.16 -13.62 8.06
CA GLN A 90 -2.95 -15.05 7.85
C GLN A 90 -4.28 -15.82 7.73
N GLN A 91 -5.36 -15.26 8.27
CA GLN A 91 -6.70 -15.80 8.10
C GLN A 91 -7.40 -15.15 6.91
N ALA A 92 -8.21 -15.94 6.20
CA ALA A 92 -9.13 -15.39 5.22
C ALA A 92 -10.12 -14.44 5.91
N ARG A 93 -10.46 -13.33 5.26
CA ARG A 93 -11.41 -12.35 5.79
C ARG A 93 -12.31 -11.77 4.70
N ASP A 94 -13.52 -11.47 5.11
CA ASP A 94 -14.43 -10.58 4.41
C ASP A 94 -14.37 -9.19 5.03
N LEU A 95 -14.42 -8.15 4.18
CA LEU A 95 -14.63 -6.79 4.65
C LEU A 95 -16.12 -6.50 4.74
N THR A 96 -16.56 -6.03 5.89
CA THR A 96 -17.90 -5.41 5.97
C THR A 96 -17.91 -4.10 5.17
N GLN A 97 -19.10 -3.63 4.81
CA GLN A 97 -19.24 -2.33 4.14
C GLN A 97 -18.64 -1.19 4.98
N SER A 98 -18.87 -1.19 6.29
CA SER A 98 -18.32 -0.18 7.21
C SER A 98 -16.79 -0.20 7.27
N GLN A 99 -16.16 -1.39 7.26
CA GLN A 99 -14.70 -1.52 7.21
C GLN A 99 -14.15 -1.04 5.86
N TYR A 100 -14.83 -1.36 4.77
CA TYR A 100 -14.45 -0.90 3.44
C TYR A 100 -14.47 0.63 3.34
N ASP A 101 -15.55 1.27 3.80
CA ASP A 101 -15.71 2.72 3.77
C ASP A 101 -14.70 3.42 4.67
N LEU A 102 -14.42 2.85 5.86
CA LEU A 102 -13.38 3.33 6.75
C LEU A 102 -12.00 3.26 6.09
N MET A 103 -11.64 2.12 5.50
CA MET A 103 -10.36 1.95 4.80
C MET A 103 -10.21 2.93 3.63
N LYS A 104 -11.29 3.16 2.86
CA LYS A 104 -11.31 4.17 1.80
C LYS A 104 -11.08 5.58 2.34
N SER A 105 -11.71 5.94 3.46
CA SER A 105 -11.51 7.24 4.13
C SER A 105 -10.08 7.41 4.65
N LEU A 106 -9.51 6.36 5.24
CA LEU A 106 -8.12 6.33 5.70
C LEU A 106 -7.13 6.49 4.54
N ALA A 107 -7.34 5.78 3.43
CA ALA A 107 -6.51 5.91 2.23
C ALA A 107 -6.57 7.33 1.64
N CYS A 108 -7.76 7.94 1.59
CA CYS A 108 -7.92 9.33 1.16
C CYS A 108 -7.15 10.30 2.07
N THR A 109 -7.20 10.09 3.37
CA THR A 109 -6.48 10.90 4.35
C THR A 109 -4.96 10.71 4.22
N ALA A 110 -4.50 9.46 4.14
CA ALA A 110 -3.10 9.11 3.93
C ALA A 110 -2.54 9.72 2.64
N SER A 111 -3.32 9.72 1.55
CA SER A 111 -2.92 10.37 0.29
C SER A 111 -2.58 11.85 0.50
N ARG A 112 -3.41 12.58 1.26
CA ARG A 112 -3.17 14.00 1.56
C ARG A 112 -1.94 14.20 2.44
N VAL A 113 -1.74 13.33 3.43
CA VAL A 113 -0.58 13.39 4.35
C VAL A 113 0.72 13.13 3.59
N VAL A 114 0.78 12.07 2.78
CA VAL A 114 1.96 11.71 1.99
C VAL A 114 2.32 12.83 1.01
N ARG A 115 1.32 13.39 0.31
CA ARG A 115 1.53 14.51 -0.61
C ARG A 115 2.12 15.74 0.10
N ARG A 116 1.53 16.14 1.23
CA ARG A 116 2.03 17.28 2.01
C ARG A 116 3.46 17.06 2.48
N ALA A 117 3.80 15.86 2.93
CA ALA A 117 5.15 15.53 3.34
C ALA A 117 6.15 15.62 2.18
N ALA A 118 5.77 15.17 0.99
CA ALA A 118 6.60 15.29 -0.22
C ALA A 118 6.81 16.77 -0.63
N GLU A 119 5.74 17.57 -0.64
CA GLU A 119 5.79 19.00 -0.94
C GLU A 119 6.72 19.75 0.04
N GLN A 120 6.64 19.46 1.34
CA GLN A 120 7.50 20.08 2.36
C GLN A 120 8.98 19.72 2.21
N ARG A 121 9.28 18.47 1.80
CA ARG A 121 10.66 18.04 1.55
C ARG A 121 11.25 18.77 0.35
N ALA A 122 10.50 18.87 -0.75
CA ALA A 122 10.94 19.58 -1.95
C ALA A 122 11.24 21.07 -1.67
N VAL A 123 10.40 21.74 -0.88
CA VAL A 123 10.66 23.13 -0.46
C VAL A 123 11.96 23.24 0.36
N ARG A 124 12.17 22.32 1.31
CA ARG A 124 13.37 22.34 2.17
C ARG A 124 14.66 22.08 1.38
N GLU A 125 14.63 21.18 0.42
CA GLU A 125 15.76 20.87 -0.45
C GLU A 125 16.10 22.07 -1.36
N SER A 126 15.09 22.75 -1.93
CA SER A 126 15.31 23.95 -2.74
C SER A 126 15.90 25.15 -1.97
N SER A 127 15.73 25.20 -0.65
CA SER A 127 16.28 26.25 0.20
C SER A 127 17.68 25.95 0.76
N THR A 128 18.25 24.78 0.47
CA THR A 128 19.59 24.38 0.95
C THR A 128 20.67 24.50 -0.13
N ASP A 129 20.29 24.82 -1.37
CA ASP A 129 21.17 24.98 -2.54
C ASP A 129 21.56 26.46 -2.83
N GLU A 130 21.39 27.37 -1.87
CA GLU A 130 21.92 28.76 -1.86
C GLU A 130 22.97 28.95 -0.74
#